data_AF-A0A822CNN1-F1
#
_entry.id   AF-A0A822CNN1-F1
#
_cell.length_a   1.000
_cell.length_b   1.000
_cell.length_c   1.000
_cell.angle_alpha   90.00
_cell.angle_beta   90.00
_cell.angle_gamma   90.00
#
_symmetry.space_group_name_H-M   'P 1'
#
loop_
_entity.id
_entity.type
_entity.pdbx_description
1 polymer ?
#
loop_
_entity_poly.entity_id
_entity_poly.type
_entity_poly.pdbx_seq_one_letter_code
_entity_poly.pdbx_strand_id
1 'polypeptide(L)'
;EVLDKLIISSIENLSNELFNEIFDYLDGVDIYQAFSNLNYHFQQLLTSSYILYKIDLNQITSKEIFMVNYKQNLFSITSRY
;
A
#
# COMPACT_ATOMS: atom_id res chain seq x y z
N GLU A 1 -27.72 -23.65 8.67
CA GLU A 1 -26.87 -22.47 8.49
C GLU A 1 -25.48 -22.75 9.04
N VAL A 2 -24.63 -23.39 8.25
CA VAL A 2 -23.20 -23.45 8.56
C VAL A 2 -22.61 -22.40 7.63
N LEU A 3 -22.33 -21.21 8.18
CA LEU A 3 -21.47 -20.27 7.50
C LEU A 3 -20.15 -20.99 7.28
N ASP A 4 -19.85 -21.30 6.02
CA ASP A 4 -18.51 -21.64 5.59
C ASP A 4 -17.59 -20.54 6.12
N LYS A 5 -16.86 -20.87 7.18
CA LYS A 5 -15.77 -20.05 7.70
C LYS A 5 -14.81 -19.94 6.52
N LEU A 6 -14.88 -18.83 5.78
CA LEU A 6 -13.93 -18.47 4.75
C LEU A 6 -12.56 -18.56 5.41
N ILE A 7 -11.83 -19.63 5.11
CA ILE A 7 -10.45 -19.77 5.52
C ILE A 7 -9.72 -18.73 4.68
N ILE A 8 -9.51 -17.56 5.28
CA ILE A 8 -8.63 -16.53 4.73
C ILE A 8 -7.23 -17.13 4.76
N SER A 9 -6.84 -17.78 3.67
CA SER A 9 -5.56 -18.47 3.54
C SER A 9 -4.42 -17.52 3.15
N SER A 10 -4.76 -16.32 2.70
CA SER A 10 -3.83 -15.30 2.24
C SER A 10 -4.18 -13.95 2.84
N ILE A 11 -3.14 -13.21 3.28
CA ILE A 11 -3.29 -11.86 3.84
C ILE A 11 -4.05 -10.93 2.88
N GLU A 12 -3.84 -11.10 1.57
CA GLU A 12 -4.45 -10.33 0.49
C GLU A 12 -5.98 -10.38 0.44
N ASN A 13 -6.59 -11.40 1.08
CA ASN A 13 -8.05 -11.56 1.13
C ASN A 13 -8.68 -10.82 2.32
N LEU A 14 -7.90 -10.14 3.15
CA LEU A 14 -8.41 -9.26 4.19
C LEU A 14 -9.06 -8.01 3.57
N SER A 15 -9.96 -7.37 4.32
CA SER A 15 -10.66 -6.19 3.82
C SER A 15 -9.73 -4.97 3.77
N ASN A 16 -10.03 -4.04 2.86
CA ASN A 16 -9.27 -2.78 2.73
C ASN A 16 -9.30 -1.97 4.02
N GLU A 17 -10.40 -2.01 4.78
CA GLU A 17 -10.55 -1.35 6.07
C GLU A 17 -9.49 -1.85 7.06
N LEU A 18 -9.29 -3.17 7.12
CA LEU A 18 -8.31 -3.76 8.03
C LEU A 18 -6.87 -3.37 7.65
N PHE A 19 -6.56 -3.23 6.36
CA PHE A 19 -5.28 -2.70 5.94
C PHE A 19 -5.11 -1.22 6.24
N ASN A 20 -6.16 -0.41 6.10
CA ASN A 20 -6.12 0.98 6.51
C ASN A 20 -5.85 1.10 8.02
N GLU A 21 -6.48 0.25 8.85
CA GLU A 21 -6.20 0.17 10.28
C GLU A 21 -4.74 -0.21 10.56
N ILE A 22 -4.18 -1.19 9.85
CA ILE A 22 -2.75 -1.55 9.96
C ILE A 22 -1.87 -0.36 9.58
N PHE A 23 -2.20 0.31 8.48
CA PHE A 23 -1.47 1.46 7.98
C PHE A 23 -1.52 2.64 8.95
N ASP A 24 -2.54 2.76 9.80
CA ASP A 24 -2.60 3.80 10.84
C ASP A 24 -1.42 3.75 11.80
N TYR A 25 -0.88 2.56 12.07
CA TYR A 25 0.26 2.34 12.98
C TYR A 25 1.64 2.43 12.31
N LEU A 26 1.70 2.63 10.99
CA LEU A 26 2.94 2.63 10.22
C LEU A 26 3.20 4.01 9.59
N ASP A 27 4.48 4.31 9.39
CA ASP A 27 4.91 5.50 8.65
C ASP A 27 4.68 5.30 7.14
N GLY A 28 4.38 6.40 6.44
CA GLY A 28 4.05 6.36 5.01
C GLY A 28 5.14 5.72 4.14
N VAL A 29 6.41 5.91 4.52
CA VAL A 29 7.57 5.34 3.82
C VAL A 29 7.61 3.82 3.99
N ASP A 30 7.44 3.33 5.21
CA ASP A 30 7.46 1.90 5.53
C ASP A 30 6.31 1.17 4.82
N ILE A 31 5.12 1.77 4.82
CA ILE A 31 3.96 1.29 4.09
C ILE A 31 4.30 1.15 2.60
N TYR A 32 4.86 2.21 2.00
CA TYR A 32 5.24 2.17 0.60
C TYR A 32 6.31 1.13 0.32
N GLN A 33 7.34 1.02 1.14
CA GLN A 33 8.42 0.05 0.92
C GLN A 33 7.91 -1.40 1.00
N ALA A 34 7.09 -1.70 2.00
CA ALA A 34 6.59 -3.04 2.26
C ALA A 34 5.52 -3.50 1.26
N PHE A 35 4.57 -2.63 0.90
CA PHE A 35 3.36 -3.06 0.18
C PHE A 35 3.36 -2.76 -1.33
N SER A 36 4.20 -1.85 -1.81
CA SER A 36 4.15 -1.38 -3.23
C SER A 36 4.58 -2.41 -4.27
N ASN A 37 5.22 -3.51 -3.88
CA ASN A 37 5.69 -4.54 -4.82
C ASN A 37 5.17 -5.94 -4.48
N LEU A 38 4.13 -6.05 -3.66
CA LEU A 38 3.55 -7.34 -3.30
C LEU A 38 2.62 -7.85 -4.40
N ASN A 39 1.60 -7.07 -4.76
CA ASN A 39 0.66 -7.38 -5.81
C ASN A 39 -0.10 -6.12 -6.24
N TYR A 40 -0.92 -6.27 -7.29
CA TYR A 40 -1.73 -5.19 -7.83
C TYR A 40 -2.75 -4.62 -6.84
N HIS A 41 -3.37 -5.48 -6.02
CA HIS A 41 -4.35 -5.07 -5.03
C HIS A 41 -3.74 -4.07 -4.01
N PHE A 42 -2.58 -4.39 -3.45
CA PHE A 42 -1.88 -3.47 -2.54
C PHE A 42 -1.41 -2.21 -3.24
N GLN A 43 -0.95 -2.30 -4.49
CA GLN A 43 -0.58 -1.10 -5.24
C GLN A 43 -1.77 -0.15 -5.41
N GLN A 44 -2.97 -0.67 -5.70
CA GLN A 44 -4.19 0.14 -5.74
C GLN A 44 -4.50 0.77 -4.38
N LEU A 45 -4.37 0.01 -3.30
CA LEU A 45 -4.60 0.51 -1.94
C LEU A 45 -3.68 1.70 -1.59
N LEU A 46 -2.43 1.64 -2.03
CA LEU A 46 -1.42 2.69 -1.84
C LEU A 46 -1.67 3.95 -2.68
N THR A 47 -2.52 3.88 -3.72
CA THR A 47 -2.90 5.07 -4.49
C THR A 47 -3.90 5.97 -3.77
N SER A 48 -4.44 5.53 -2.63
CA SER A 48 -5.33 6.37 -1.85
C SER A 48 -4.60 7.63 -1.38
N SER A 49 -5.26 8.78 -1.49
CA SER A 49 -4.68 10.06 -1.10
C SER A 49 -4.25 10.06 0.37
N TYR A 50 -4.96 9.31 1.22
CA TYR A 50 -4.64 9.16 2.64
C TYR A 50 -3.20 8.69 2.89
N ILE A 51 -2.78 7.61 2.23
CA ILE A 51 -1.44 7.02 2.43
C ILE A 51 -0.34 7.93 1.91
N LEU A 52 -0.60 8.67 0.83
CA LEU A 52 0.34 9.67 0.31
C LEU A 52 0.62 10.78 1.33
N TYR A 53 -0.38 11.21 2.11
CA TYR A 53 -0.21 12.24 3.13
C TYR A 53 0.53 11.76 4.39
N LYS A 54 0.68 10.44 4.60
CA LYS A 54 1.49 9.89 5.70
C LYS A 54 2.99 9.93 5.43
N ILE A 55 3.40 10.25 4.21
CA ILE A 55 4.82 10.37 3.85
C ILE A 55 5.29 11.76 4.30
N ASP A 56 5.98 11.82 5.44
CA ASP A 56 6.67 13.05 5.85
C ASP A 56 7.96 13.24 5.04
N LEU A 57 7.89 14.16 4.08
CA LEU A 57 9.02 14.49 3.21
C LEU A 57 10.22 15.12 3.96
N ASN A 58 10.04 15.57 5.20
CA ASN A 58 11.12 16.12 6.00
C ASN A 58 11.94 15.05 6.74
N GLN A 59 11.39 13.84 6.88
CA GLN A 59 12.01 12.73 7.62
C GLN A 59 12.56 11.63 6.71
N ILE A 60 12.39 11.78 5.40
CA ILE A 60 12.75 10.79 4.40
C ILE A 60 14.06 11.16 3.71
N THR A 61 14.88 10.16 3.36
CA THR A 61 16.11 10.41 2.59
C THR A 61 15.80 10.67 1.11
N SER A 62 16.71 11.36 0.42
CA SER A 62 16.57 11.61 -1.03
C SER A 62 16.43 10.32 -1.85
N LYS A 63 17.04 9.22 -1.38
CA LYS A 63 16.92 7.90 -2.00
C LYS A 63 15.49 7.36 -1.90
N GLU A 64 14.89 7.48 -0.73
CA GLU A 64 13.53 7.01 -0.49
C GLU A 64 12.51 7.87 -1.23
N ILE A 65 12.70 9.19 -1.31
CA ILE A 65 11.90 10.07 -2.18
C ILE A 65 11.94 9.59 -3.63
N PHE A 66 13.14 9.31 -4.15
CA PHE A 66 13.30 8.80 -5.51
C PHE A 66 12.55 7.48 -5.70
N MET A 67 12.66 6.55 -4.76
CA MET A 67 12.01 5.24 -4.83
C MET A 67 10.47 5.34 -4.79
N VAL A 68 9.92 6.20 -3.92
CA VAL A 68 8.47 6.45 -3.83
C VAL A 68 7.97 7.03 -5.16
N ASN A 69 8.62 8.08 -5.67
CA ASN A 69 8.24 8.72 -6.92
C ASN A 69 8.36 7.77 -8.12
N TYR A 70 9.45 6.98 -8.20
CA TYR A 70 9.64 6.01 -9.27
C TYR A 70 8.51 4.97 -9.29
N LYS A 71 8.16 4.41 -8.12
CA LYS A 71 7.10 3.41 -8.01
C LYS A 71 5.72 3.95 -8.35
N GLN A 72 5.40 5.17 -7.93
CA GLN A 72 4.15 5.83 -8.31
C GLN A 72 4.03 6.05 -9.82
N ASN A 73 5.11 6.53 -10.44
CA ASN A 73 5.16 6.71 -11.89
C ASN A 73 5.01 5.37 -12.62
N LEU A 74 5.74 4.33 -12.20
CA LEU A 74 5.64 2.99 -12.79
C LEU A 74 4.21 2.43 -12.69
N PHE A 75 3.56 2.58 -11.52
CA PHE A 75 2.18 2.16 -11.35
C PHE A 75 1.24 2.91 -12.31
N SER A 76 1.36 4.25 -12.41
CA SER A 76 0.52 5.05 -13.31
C SER A 76 0.68 4.71 -14.80
N ILE A 77 1.85 4.21 -15.21
CA ILE A 77 2.10 3.75 -16.57
C ILE A 77 1.47 2.39 -16.78
N THR A 78 1.68 1.46 -15.85
CA THR A 78 1.19 0.08 -15.95
C THR A 78 -0.32 -0.03 -15.81
N SER A 79 -0.97 0.85 -15.04
CA SER A 79 -2.42 0.89 -14.88
C SER A 79 -3.17 1.49 -16.09
N ARG A 80 -2.45 2.02 -17.09
CA ARG A 80 -3.04 2.60 -18.32
C ARG A 80 -3.17 1.58 -19.47
N TYR A 81 -2.64 0.38 -19.29
CA TYR A 81 -2.70 -0.74 -20.23
C TYR A 81 -3.48 -1.90 -19.62
#